data_AF-A0A3B9J5C9-F1
#
_entry.id   AF-A0A3B9J5C9-F1
#
_cell.length_a   1.000
_cell.length_b   1.000
_cell.length_c   1.000
_cell.angle_alpha   90.00
_cell.angle_beta   90.00
_cell.angle_gamma   90.00
#
_symmetry.space_group_name_H-M   'P 1'
#
loop_
_entity.id
_entity.type
_entity.pdbx_description
1 polymer ?
#
loop_
_entity_poly.entity_id
_entity_poly.type
_entity_poly.pdbx_seq_one_letter_code
_entity_poly.pdbx_strand_id
1 'polypeptide(L)' 'MITAPVEELVKWARRRSLMPATFGLACCAIEMMATGTAHYDMAR' A
#
# COMPACT_ATOMS: atom_id res chain seq x y z
N MET A 1 -23.16 -10.98 -17.19
CA MET A 1 -22.79 -10.19 -15.99
C MET A 1 -21.34 -9.73 -16.14
N ILE A 2 -21.14 -8.58 -16.80
CA ILE A 2 -19.81 -8.05 -17.18
C ILE A 2 -19.16 -7.28 -16.00
N THR A 3 -19.90 -7.11 -14.90
CA THR A 3 -19.45 -6.39 -13.71
C THR A 3 -18.40 -7.15 -12.89
N ALA A 4 -18.43 -8.48 -12.87
CA ALA A 4 -17.47 -9.31 -12.13
C ALA A 4 -15.99 -9.07 -12.49
N PRO A 5 -15.57 -9.05 -13.79
CA PRO A 5 -14.17 -8.78 -14.14
C PRO A 5 -13.76 -7.33 -13.82
N VAL A 6 -14.68 -6.38 -13.91
CA VAL A 6 -14.42 -4.96 -13.58
C VAL A 6 -14.16 -4.80 -12.08
N GLU A 7 -14.95 -5.46 -11.24
CA GLU A 7 -14.78 -5.43 -9.80
C GLU A 7 -13.44 -6.01 -9.35
N GLU A 8 -13.02 -7.13 -9.97
CA GLU A 8 -11.70 -7.73 -9.71
C GLU A 8 -10.55 -6.83 -10.17
N LEU A 9 -10.71 -6.13 -11.30
CA LEU A 9 -9.74 -5.14 -11.78
C LEU A 9 -9.59 -3.96 -10.81
N VAL A 10 -10.70 -3.45 -10.26
CA VAL A 10 -10.69 -2.36 -9.28
C VAL A 10 -10.05 -2.81 -7.96
N LYS A 11 -10.34 -4.04 -7.49
CA LYS A 11 -9.71 -4.60 -6.29
C LYS A 11 -8.20 -4.82 -6.48
N TRP A 12 -7.79 -5.26 -7.68
CA TRP A 12 -6.39 -5.40 -8.04
C TRP A 12 -5.67 -4.06 -8.05
N ALA A 13 -6.26 -3.04 -8.68
CA ALA A 13 -5.68 -1.69 -8.75
C ALA A 13 -5.49 -1.07 -7.36
N ARG A 14 -6.47 -1.20 -6.46
CA ARG A 14 -6.35 -0.67 -5.08
C ARG A 14 -5.29 -1.39 -4.24
N ARG A 15 -5.13 -2.70 -4.40
CA ARG A 15 -4.09 -3.46 -3.67
C ARG A 15 -2.68 -3.19 -4.19
N ARG A 16 -2.53 -2.90 -5.48
CA ARG A 16 -1.21 -2.64 -6.09
C ARG A 16 -0.74 -1.19 -5.92
N SER A 17 -1.66 -0.26 -5.71
CA SER A 17 -1.39 1.18 -5.57
C SER A 17 -1.87 1.72 -4.23
N LEU A 18 -1.29 1.18 -3.15
CA LEU A 18 -1.56 1.64 -1.80
C LEU A 18 -0.73 2.91 -1.54
N MET A 19 -1.40 4.03 -1.29
CA MET A 19 -0.77 5.29 -0.86
C MET A 19 -0.99 5.43 0.66
N PRO A 20 -0.15 4.82 1.50
CA PRO A 20 -0.35 4.87 2.94
C PRO A 20 -0.11 6.29 3.45
N ALA A 21 -1.03 6.77 4.29
CA ALA A 21 -0.81 8.00 5.01
C ALA A 21 0.21 7.76 6.13
N THR A 22 1.31 8.51 6.13
CA THR A 22 2.39 8.37 7.10
C THR A 22 2.02 9.02 8.45
N PHE A 23 1.18 8.34 9.23
CA PHE A 23 0.80 8.77 10.58
C PHE A 23 1.79 8.25 11.64
N GLY A 24 2.95 8.90 11.74
CA GLY A 24 3.97 8.56 12.74
C GLY A 24 3.72 9.23 14.09
N LEU A 25 2.90 8.63 14.96
CA LEU A 25 2.53 9.23 16.26
C LEU A 25 3.46 8.85 17.44
N ALA A 26 4.32 7.83 17.28
CA ALA A 26 5.20 7.33 18.34
C ALA A 26 6.41 6.57 17.75
N CYS A 27 7.06 5.70 18.52
CA CYS A 27 8.17 4.86 18.06
C CYS A 27 7.82 3.99 16.84
N CYS A 28 6.56 3.60 16.63
CA CYS A 28 6.15 2.86 15.43
C CYS A 28 6.38 3.64 14.11
N ALA A 29 6.60 4.96 14.19
CA ALA A 29 6.96 5.78 13.03
C ALA A 29 8.28 5.35 12.38
N ILE A 30 9.28 4.96 13.18
CA ILE A 30 10.60 4.56 12.65
C ILE A 30 10.54 3.23 11.91
N GLU A 31 9.68 2.31 12.35
CA GLU A 31 9.43 1.03 11.67
C GLU A 31 8.71 1.25 10.33
N MET A 32 7.72 2.16 10.31
CA MET A 32 7.04 2.54 9.07
C MET A 32 7.97 3.24 8.07
N MET A 33 8.88 4.11 8.55
CA MET A 33 9.89 4.75 7.70
C MET A 33 10.88 3.74 7.13
N ALA A 34 11.35 2.78 7.94
CA ALA A 34 12.23 1.70 7.48
C ALA A 34 11.58 0.85 6.38
N THR A 35 10.27 0.64 6.46
CA THR A 35 9.42 -0.04 5.46
C THR A 35 9.18 0.81 4.18
N GLY A 36 9.69 2.05 4.14
CA GLY A 36 9.74 2.87 2.93
C GLY A 36 11.15 3.01 2.34
N THR A 37 12.17 2.39 2.94
CA THR A 37 13.56 2.48 2.47
C THR A 37 13.92 1.36 1.49
N ALA A 38 15.05 1.48 0.80
CA ALA A 38 15.52 0.50 -0.19
C ALA A 38 15.63 -0.95 0.34
N HIS A 39 15.80 -1.13 1.65
CA HIS A 39 15.84 -2.46 2.26
C HIS A 39 14.47 -3.15 2.31
N TYR A 40 13.41 -2.36 2.50
CA TYR A 40 12.03 -2.80 2.56
C TYR A 40 11.21 -1.87 1.68
N ASP A 41 11.34 -2.02 0.37
CA ASP A 41 10.64 -1.14 -0.58
C ASP A 41 9.18 -1.58 -0.74
N MET A 42 8.28 -0.84 -0.10
CA MET A 42 6.83 -0.97 -0.25
C MET A 42 6.31 -0.64 -1.66
N ALA A 43 7.12 -0.07 -2.55
CA ALA A 43 6.76 0.27 -3.93
C ALA A 43 7.03 -0.86 -4.96
N ARG A 44 7.40 -2.06 -4.50
CA ARG A 44 7.64 -3.25 -5.33
C ARG A 44 6.36 -4.06 -5.67
#